data_AF-A0A1G1G4L9-F1
#
_entry.id   AF-A0A1G1G4L9-F1
#
_cell.length_a   1.000
_cell.length_b   1.000
_cell.length_c   1.000
_cell.angle_alpha   90.00
_cell.angle_beta   90.00
_cell.angle_gamma   90.00
#
_symmetry.space_group_name_H-M   'P 1'
#
loop_
_entity.id
_entity.type
_entity.pdbx_description
1 polymer ?
#
loop_
_entity_poly.entity_id
_entity_poly.type
_entity_poly.pdbx_seq_one_letter_code
_entity_poly.pdbx_strand_id
1 'polypeptide(L)'
;MKTLICVITICLVFFVVGASSVQSQTQVFQGYTFVRGGTGTNICLGTWVPSRDISLPGVCEGQMVDVDQLAAISTKQSADRLEQMLFALSSIDQKLSFNNDQIQKLIEVTVDTKTSIDQQVSQVSELLSEAIIERFDVLPEEILSNDKFKKEIVKLKEDILKEVEKHYLKRPSPQRETTPKN
;
A
#
# COMPACT_ATOMS: atom_id res chain seq x y z
N MET A 1 54.51 -40.99 -39.84
CA MET A 1 53.56 -40.45 -38.85
C MET A 1 54.05 -39.15 -38.18
N LYS A 2 55.31 -39.02 -37.76
CA LYS A 2 55.80 -37.80 -37.06
C LYS A 2 55.78 -36.51 -37.90
N THR A 3 56.04 -36.60 -39.21
CA THR A 3 56.03 -35.44 -40.13
C THR A 3 54.63 -34.91 -40.44
N LEU A 4 53.62 -35.79 -40.52
CA LEU A 4 52.22 -35.40 -40.71
C LEU A 4 51.66 -34.64 -39.51
N ILE A 5 52.05 -35.03 -38.30
CA ILE A 5 51.63 -34.35 -37.06
C ILE A 5 52.19 -32.93 -37.02
N CYS A 6 53.47 -32.72 -37.39
CA CYS A 6 54.07 -31.38 -37.45
C CYS A 6 53.39 -30.45 -38.45
N VAL A 7 53.04 -30.93 -39.64
CA VAL A 7 52.38 -30.10 -40.66
C VAL A 7 50.99 -29.68 -40.20
N ILE A 8 50.24 -30.58 -39.57
CA ILE A 8 48.91 -30.28 -39.01
C ILE A 8 49.02 -29.28 -37.85
N THR A 9 50.03 -29.40 -36.98
CA THR A 9 50.23 -28.43 -35.88
C THR A 9 50.62 -27.05 -36.40
N ILE A 10 51.51 -26.96 -37.39
CA ILE A 10 51.91 -25.69 -37.99
C ILE A 10 50.72 -25.03 -38.71
N CYS A 11 49.92 -25.81 -39.46
CA CYS A 11 48.71 -25.30 -40.11
C CYS A 11 47.65 -24.85 -39.09
N LEU A 12 47.46 -25.57 -37.98
CA LEU A 12 46.52 -25.17 -36.91
C LEU A 12 46.97 -23.89 -36.21
N VAL A 13 48.27 -23.73 -35.93
CA VAL A 13 48.78 -22.49 -35.32
C VAL A 13 48.62 -21.31 -36.29
N PHE A 14 48.88 -21.50 -37.59
CA PHE A 14 48.60 -20.47 -38.60
C PHE A 14 47.10 -20.15 -38.74
N PHE A 15 46.21 -21.13 -38.58
CA PHE A 15 44.76 -20.91 -38.63
C PHE A 15 44.24 -20.18 -37.38
N VAL A 16 44.77 -20.48 -36.20
CA VAL A 16 44.40 -19.82 -34.93
C VAL A 16 44.96 -18.39 -34.88
N VAL A 17 46.18 -18.16 -35.39
CA VAL A 17 46.76 -16.81 -35.51
C VAL A 17 46.06 -16.01 -36.63
N GLY A 18 45.68 -16.65 -37.74
CA GLY A 18 44.95 -16.02 -38.85
C GLY A 18 43.50 -15.64 -38.51
N ALA A 19 42.81 -16.42 -37.66
CA ALA A 19 41.47 -16.08 -37.17
C ALA A 19 41.47 -14.96 -36.11
N SER A 20 42.65 -14.61 -35.57
CA SER A 20 42.83 -13.58 -34.55
C SER A 20 43.18 -12.21 -35.13
N SER A 21 43.01 -11.97 -36.44
CA SER A 21 42.97 -10.60 -36.94
C SER A 21 41.74 -9.93 -36.34
N VAL A 22 41.94 -9.26 -35.20
CA VAL A 22 41.00 -8.37 -34.51
C VAL A 22 40.71 -7.22 -35.46
N GLN A 23 39.87 -7.50 -36.45
CA GLN A 23 39.25 -6.49 -37.26
C GLN A 23 38.21 -5.87 -36.34
N SER A 24 38.41 -4.61 -35.98
CA SER A 24 37.49 -3.84 -35.13
C SER A 24 36.08 -3.92 -35.72
N GLN A 25 35.27 -4.83 -35.22
CA GLN A 25 33.95 -5.09 -35.79
C GLN A 25 33.01 -4.05 -35.19
N THR A 26 32.64 -3.08 -36.02
CA THR A 26 31.67 -2.04 -35.64
C THR A 26 30.28 -2.61 -35.86
N GLN A 27 29.51 -2.80 -34.79
CA GLN A 27 28.14 -3.27 -34.85
C GLN A 27 27.21 -2.10 -34.49
N VAL A 28 26.29 -1.76 -35.39
CA VAL A 28 25.27 -0.73 -35.13
C VAL A 28 24.06 -1.42 -34.52
N PHE A 29 23.69 -1.05 -33.29
CA PHE A 29 22.52 -1.59 -32.60
C PHE A 29 21.73 -0.44 -31.97
N GLN A 30 20.45 -0.32 -32.33
CA GLN A 30 19.52 0.70 -31.81
C GLN A 30 20.04 2.15 -31.89
N GLY A 31 20.72 2.52 -32.99
CA GLY A 31 21.23 3.88 -33.21
C GLY A 31 22.58 4.19 -32.54
N TYR A 32 23.17 3.24 -31.82
CA TYR A 32 24.51 3.35 -31.24
C TYR A 32 25.51 2.48 -32.01
N THR A 33 26.75 2.95 -32.12
CA THR A 33 27.83 2.17 -32.74
C THR A 33 28.69 1.54 -31.66
N PHE A 34 28.70 0.22 -31.63
CA PHE A 34 29.54 -0.59 -30.74
C PHE A 34 30.85 -0.89 -31.44
N VAL A 35 31.95 -0.65 -30.76
CA VAL A 35 33.32 -0.89 -31.23
C VAL A 35 33.96 -1.92 -30.32
N ARG A 36 34.21 -3.10 -30.88
CA ARG A 36 34.88 -4.19 -30.16
C ARG A 36 36.38 -4.13 -30.40
N GLY A 37 37.15 -3.90 -29.34
CA GLY A 37 38.61 -3.83 -29.36
C GLY A 37 39.26 -4.84 -28.42
N GLY A 38 40.60 -4.89 -28.42
CA GLY A 38 41.37 -5.82 -27.58
C GLY A 38 41.23 -5.57 -26.06
N THR A 39 40.73 -4.38 -25.66
CA THR A 39 40.53 -3.99 -24.26
C THR A 39 39.07 -4.05 -23.80
N GLY A 40 38.11 -4.42 -24.66
CA GLY A 40 36.69 -4.46 -24.31
C GLY A 40 35.76 -3.98 -25.42
N THR A 41 34.48 -3.83 -25.08
CA THR A 41 33.46 -3.29 -25.99
C THR A 41 33.13 -1.87 -25.59
N ASN A 42 33.36 -0.92 -26.49
CA ASN A 42 33.05 0.49 -26.27
C ASN A 42 31.84 0.91 -27.12
N ILE A 43 31.09 1.89 -26.64
CA ILE A 43 29.98 2.53 -27.35
C ILE A 43 30.43 3.93 -27.76
N CYS A 44 30.24 4.27 -29.03
CA CYS A 44 30.35 5.65 -29.50
C CYS A 44 29.02 6.38 -29.23
N LEU A 45 29.04 7.35 -28.32
CA LEU A 45 27.96 8.31 -28.09
C LEU A 45 28.18 9.52 -29.00
N GLY A 46 27.75 9.40 -30.25
CA GLY A 46 27.99 10.40 -31.28
C GLY A 46 27.88 9.80 -32.68
N THR A 47 28.55 10.42 -33.65
CA THR A 47 28.57 9.92 -35.03
C THR A 47 29.83 9.09 -35.24
N TRP A 48 29.66 7.85 -35.70
CA TRP A 48 30.78 7.01 -36.07
C TRP A 48 31.23 7.30 -37.50
N VAL A 49 32.47 7.72 -37.68
CA VAL A 49 33.08 7.96 -38.99
C VAL A 49 33.94 6.76 -39.37
N PRO A 50 33.50 5.92 -40.32
CA PRO A 50 34.30 4.78 -40.77
C PRO A 50 35.57 5.28 -41.49
N SER A 51 36.70 4.60 -41.27
CA SER A 51 37.93 4.88 -41.99
C SER A 51 37.75 4.56 -43.48
N ARG A 52 38.38 5.37 -44.35
CA ARG A 52 38.46 5.09 -45.80
C ARG A 52 39.47 3.98 -46.12
N ASP A 53 40.42 3.75 -45.21
CA ASP A 53 41.40 2.69 -45.31
C ASP A 53 40.92 1.45 -44.53
N ILE A 54 40.86 0.31 -45.23
CA ILE A 54 40.35 -0.98 -44.74
C ILE A 54 41.19 -1.51 -43.56
N SER A 55 42.40 -0.98 -43.37
CA SER A 55 43.35 -1.36 -42.33
C SER A 55 43.24 -0.55 -41.03
N LEU A 56 42.46 0.54 -41.00
CA LEU A 56 42.35 1.42 -39.83
C LEU A 56 40.94 1.40 -39.23
N PRO A 57 40.80 1.32 -37.90
CA PRO A 57 39.51 1.49 -37.25
C PRO A 57 38.99 2.91 -37.50
N GLY A 58 37.67 3.05 -37.66
CA GLY A 58 37.02 4.36 -37.74
C GLY A 58 37.22 5.20 -36.47
N VAL A 59 36.80 6.46 -36.53
CA VAL A 59 36.88 7.40 -35.41
C VAL A 59 35.47 7.74 -34.94
N CYS A 60 35.27 7.77 -33.62
CA CYS A 60 34.04 8.28 -33.03
C CYS A 60 34.12 9.81 -32.93
N GLU A 61 33.26 10.53 -33.65
CA GLU A 61 33.01 11.95 -33.42
C GLU A 61 32.00 12.08 -32.28
N GLY A 62 32.51 12.03 -31.05
CA GLY A 62 31.72 12.03 -29.83
C GLY A 62 32.49 11.45 -28.65
N GLN A 63 31.78 10.92 -27.66
CA GLN A 63 32.37 10.28 -26.49
C GLN A 63 32.37 8.76 -26.66
N MET A 64 33.53 8.13 -26.51
CA MET A 64 33.64 6.68 -26.38
C MET A 64 33.46 6.30 -24.91
N VAL A 65 32.49 5.44 -24.63
CA VAL A 65 32.19 4.96 -23.28
C VAL A 65 32.25 3.44 -23.25
N ASP A 66 32.92 2.90 -22.24
CA ASP A 66 32.97 1.45 -22.02
C ASP A 66 31.59 0.93 -21.57
N VAL A 67 31.12 -0.14 -22.21
CA VAL A 67 29.81 -0.76 -21.92
C VAL A 67 29.74 -1.20 -20.45
N ASP A 68 30.83 -1.74 -19.92
CA ASP A 68 30.88 -2.29 -18.56
C ASP A 68 30.75 -1.18 -17.52
N GLN A 69 31.36 -0.02 -17.77
CA GLN A 69 31.21 1.16 -16.90
C GLN A 69 29.79 1.73 -16.93
N LEU A 70 29.18 1.81 -18.12
CA LEU A 70 27.81 2.29 -18.27
C LEU A 70 26.83 1.34 -17.56
N ALA A 71 27.03 0.03 -17.72
CA ALA A 71 26.24 -1.00 -17.05
C ALA A 71 26.41 -0.92 -15.53
N ALA A 72 27.64 -0.75 -15.02
CA ALA A 72 27.91 -0.63 -13.59
C ALA A 72 27.28 0.63 -12.96
N ILE A 73 27.33 1.77 -13.65
CA ILE A 73 26.70 3.01 -13.17
C ILE A 73 25.17 2.86 -13.16
N SER A 74 24.61 2.29 -14.22
CA SER A 74 23.17 2.06 -14.34
C SER A 74 22.64 1.10 -13.28
N THR A 75 23.34 -0.01 -13.02
CA THR A 75 22.96 -0.97 -11.98
C THR A 75 23.06 -0.37 -10.59
N LYS A 76 24.13 0.39 -10.30
CA LYS A 76 24.25 1.12 -9.04
C LYS A 76 23.10 2.11 -8.84
N GLN A 77 22.81 2.93 -9.84
CA GLN A 77 21.71 3.90 -9.76
C GLN A 77 20.35 3.22 -9.58
N SER A 78 20.15 2.06 -10.22
CA SER A 78 18.93 1.26 -10.06
C SER A 78 18.83 0.67 -8.65
N ALA A 79 19.94 0.19 -8.08
CA ALA A 79 20.01 -0.30 -6.71
C ALA A 79 19.70 0.81 -5.69
N ASP A 80 20.30 1.99 -5.85
CA ASP A 80 20.05 3.15 -4.98
C ASP A 80 18.57 3.56 -5.01
N ARG A 81 17.94 3.52 -6.19
CA ARG A 81 16.50 3.82 -6.34
C ARG A 81 15.62 2.75 -5.70
N LEU A 82 16.00 1.48 -5.82
CA LEU A 82 15.30 0.39 -5.15
C LEU A 82 15.37 0.51 -3.63
N GLU A 83 16.55 0.84 -3.10
CA GLU A 83 16.75 1.08 -1.67
C GLU A 83 15.87 2.24 -1.16
N GLN A 84 15.82 3.36 -1.90
CA GLN A 84 14.92 4.47 -1.57
C GLN A 84 13.44 4.05 -1.57
N MET A 85 13.01 3.22 -2.52
CA MET A 85 11.64 2.70 -2.53
C MET A 85 11.36 1.80 -1.33
N LEU A 86 12.30 0.93 -0.96
CA LEU A 86 12.16 0.05 0.21
C LEU A 86 12.01 0.85 1.51
N PHE A 87 12.81 1.90 1.70
CA PHE A 87 12.66 2.80 2.84
C PHE A 87 11.30 3.51 2.85
N ALA A 88 10.84 4.00 1.70
CA ALA A 88 9.53 4.64 1.59
C ALA A 88 8.38 3.67 1.89
N LEU A 89 8.44 2.45 1.35
CA LEU A 89 7.46 1.38 1.60
C LEU A 89 7.42 1.00 3.08
N SER A 90 8.58 0.83 3.72
CA SER A 90 8.66 0.55 5.15
C SER A 90 8.05 1.68 5.99
N SER A 91 8.29 2.94 5.62
CA SER A 91 7.69 4.09 6.30
C SER A 91 6.16 4.14 6.14
N ILE A 92 5.66 3.82 4.95
CA ILE A 92 4.21 3.75 4.68
C ILE A 92 3.57 2.64 5.49
N ASP A 93 4.17 1.45 5.50
CA ASP A 93 3.69 0.30 6.27
C ASP A 93 3.60 0.61 7.76
N GLN A 94 4.64 1.23 8.33
CA GLN A 94 4.64 1.67 9.73
C GLN A 94 3.53 2.69 10.01
N LYS A 95 3.32 3.66 9.12
CA LYS A 95 2.24 4.66 9.27
C LYS A 95 0.85 4.04 9.16
N LEU A 96 0.66 3.09 8.24
CA LEU A 96 -0.60 2.36 8.09
C LEU A 96 -0.91 1.52 9.32
N SER A 97 0.09 0.79 9.84
CA SER A 97 -0.04 0.02 11.08
C SER A 97 -0.44 0.92 12.26
N PHE A 98 0.23 2.06 12.44
CA PHE A 98 -0.10 3.02 13.49
C PHE A 98 -1.51 3.60 13.34
N ASN A 99 -1.91 4.01 12.13
CA ASN A 99 -3.25 4.52 11.87
C ASN A 99 -4.33 3.45 12.13
N ASN A 100 -4.06 2.20 11.77
CA ASN A 100 -4.99 1.11 12.01
C ASN A 100 -5.20 0.86 13.51
N ASP A 101 -4.12 0.88 14.31
CA ASP A 101 -4.19 0.80 15.78
C ASP A 101 -4.99 1.97 16.39
N GLN A 102 -4.80 3.19 15.88
CA GLN A 102 -5.58 4.34 16.33
C GLN A 102 -7.08 4.22 15.98
N ILE A 103 -7.40 3.75 14.76
CA ILE A 103 -8.79 3.52 14.35
C ILE A 103 -9.44 2.46 15.23
N GLN A 104 -8.72 1.37 15.53
CA GLN A 104 -9.23 0.32 16.40
C GLN A 104 -9.53 0.86 17.80
N LYS A 105 -8.61 1.62 18.39
CA LYS A 105 -8.83 2.29 19.69
C LYS A 105 -10.02 3.24 19.66
N LEU A 106 -10.20 3.99 18.58
CA LEU A 106 -11.35 4.89 18.44
C LEU A 106 -12.66 4.12 18.37
N ILE A 107 -12.68 2.97 17.68
CA ILE A 107 -13.85 2.09 17.63
C ILE A 107 -14.17 1.55 19.03
N GLU A 108 -13.17 1.03 19.75
CA GLU A 108 -13.33 0.52 21.12
C GLU A 108 -13.90 1.60 22.05
N VAL A 109 -13.30 2.78 22.09
CA VAL A 109 -13.78 3.92 22.90
C VAL A 109 -15.20 4.33 22.51
N THR A 110 -15.55 4.30 21.22
CA THR A 110 -16.89 4.63 20.75
C THR A 110 -17.92 3.59 21.20
N VAL A 111 -17.58 2.30 21.16
CA VAL A 111 -18.44 1.21 21.64
C VAL A 111 -18.63 1.30 23.15
N ASP A 112 -17.57 1.58 23.91
CA ASP A 112 -17.64 1.75 25.36
C ASP A 112 -18.48 2.97 25.75
N THR A 113 -18.28 4.09 25.06
CA THR A 113 -19.05 5.31 25.25
C THR A 113 -20.53 5.08 24.95
N LYS A 114 -20.84 4.41 23.83
CA LYS A 114 -22.21 4.04 23.48
C LYS A 114 -22.83 3.16 24.55
N THR A 115 -22.10 2.15 25.03
CA THR A 115 -22.56 1.24 26.09
C THR A 115 -22.83 2.00 27.39
N SER A 116 -21.94 2.94 27.77
CA SER A 116 -22.13 3.78 28.95
C SER A 116 -23.35 4.70 28.82
N ILE A 117 -23.55 5.30 27.65
CA ILE A 117 -24.75 6.12 27.37
C ILE A 117 -26.01 5.26 27.46
N ASP A 118 -26.02 4.08 26.83
CA ASP A 118 -27.17 3.17 26.87
C ASP A 118 -27.48 2.73 28.32
N GLN A 119 -26.46 2.46 29.14
CA GLN A 119 -26.63 2.17 30.57
C GLN A 119 -27.20 3.35 31.35
N GLN A 120 -26.67 4.56 31.14
CA GLN A 120 -27.18 5.78 31.81
C GLN A 120 -28.63 6.07 31.43
N VAL A 121 -28.98 5.93 30.15
CA VAL A 121 -30.36 6.11 29.67
C VAL A 121 -31.30 5.10 30.33
N SER A 122 -30.89 3.83 30.43
CA SER A 122 -31.68 2.80 31.12
C SER A 122 -31.90 3.15 32.59
N GLN A 123 -30.83 3.51 33.32
CA GLN A 123 -30.92 3.86 34.73
C GLN A 123 -31.81 5.09 34.97
N VAL A 124 -31.66 6.14 34.14
CA VAL A 124 -32.48 7.35 34.25
C VAL A 124 -33.95 7.04 33.91
N SER A 125 -34.22 6.17 32.94
CA SER A 125 -35.57 5.74 32.60
C SER A 125 -36.26 5.00 33.75
N GLU A 126 -35.53 4.12 34.44
CA GLU A 126 -36.02 3.40 35.61
C GLU A 126 -36.35 4.38 36.75
N LEU A 127 -35.39 5.25 37.11
CA LEU A 127 -35.58 6.27 38.15
C LEU A 127 -36.74 7.21 37.83
N LEU A 128 -36.89 7.61 36.56
CA LEU A 128 -37.99 8.47 36.13
C LEU A 128 -39.34 7.74 36.27
N SER A 129 -39.39 6.47 35.90
CA SER A 129 -40.61 5.65 36.02
C SER A 129 -41.00 5.47 37.49
N GLU A 130 -40.04 5.19 38.37
CA GLU A 130 -40.24 5.10 39.82
C GLU A 130 -40.75 6.43 40.42
N ALA A 131 -40.12 7.55 40.06
CA ALA A 131 -40.53 8.87 40.54
C ALA A 131 -41.94 9.26 40.07
N ILE A 132 -42.34 8.85 38.85
CA ILE A 132 -43.71 9.02 38.36
C ILE A 132 -44.67 8.19 39.21
N ILE A 133 -44.36 6.90 39.43
CA ILE A 133 -45.19 6.01 40.26
C ILE A 133 -45.41 6.61 41.66
N GLU A 134 -44.33 7.04 42.32
CA GLU A 134 -44.38 7.61 43.67
C GLU A 134 -45.28 8.86 43.71
N ARG A 135 -45.16 9.76 42.73
CA ARG A 135 -46.01 10.97 42.68
C ARG A 135 -47.49 10.66 42.51
N PHE A 136 -47.84 9.61 41.77
CA PHE A 136 -49.23 9.18 41.61
C PHE A 136 -49.76 8.44 42.85
N ASP A 137 -48.91 7.73 43.57
CA ASP A 137 -49.31 6.96 44.75
C ASP A 137 -49.50 7.85 46.00
N VAL A 138 -48.85 9.02 46.05
CA VAL A 138 -48.97 10.01 47.15
C VAL A 138 -50.17 10.96 46.96
N LEU A 139 -51.00 10.75 45.93
CA LEU A 139 -52.19 11.59 45.72
C LEU A 139 -53.18 11.45 46.89
N PRO A 140 -53.63 12.57 47.50
CA PRO A 140 -54.49 12.52 48.68
C PRO A 140 -55.84 11.87 48.37
N GLU A 141 -56.35 11.10 49.34
CA GLU A 141 -57.60 10.34 49.19
C GLU A 141 -58.81 11.25 48.92
N GLU A 142 -58.78 12.52 49.35
CA GLU A 142 -59.84 13.48 49.04
C GLU A 142 -59.98 13.74 47.53
N ILE A 143 -58.88 13.69 46.78
CA ILE A 143 -58.86 13.85 45.32
C ILE A 143 -59.31 12.55 44.63
N LEU A 144 -59.02 11.40 45.24
CA LEU A 144 -59.40 10.06 44.74
C LEU A 144 -60.80 9.61 45.17
N SER A 145 -61.53 10.47 45.88
CA SER A 145 -62.87 10.20 46.42
C SER A 145 -63.94 9.96 45.35
N ASN A 146 -63.71 10.42 44.11
CA ASN A 146 -64.59 10.18 42.96
C ASN A 146 -64.04 9.05 42.08
N ASP A 147 -64.79 7.94 41.97
CA ASP A 147 -64.41 6.76 41.19
C ASP A 147 -64.12 7.05 39.71
N LYS A 148 -64.82 8.01 39.07
CA LYS A 148 -64.52 8.41 37.69
C LYS A 148 -63.17 9.12 37.60
N PHE A 149 -62.89 10.01 38.55
CA PHE A 149 -61.63 10.76 38.59
C PHE A 149 -60.45 9.82 38.88
N LYS A 150 -60.62 8.88 39.81
CA LYS A 150 -59.63 7.83 40.10
C LYS A 150 -59.27 7.01 38.87
N LYS A 151 -60.25 6.63 38.04
CA LYS A 151 -60.01 5.91 36.78
C LYS A 151 -59.21 6.72 35.77
N GLU A 152 -59.52 8.00 35.61
CA GLU A 152 -58.78 8.89 34.69
C GLU A 152 -57.34 9.13 35.19
N ILE A 153 -57.12 9.27 36.49
CA ILE A 153 -55.78 9.39 37.08
C ILE A 153 -54.95 8.13 36.83
N VAL A 154 -55.52 6.93 37.03
CA VAL A 154 -54.84 5.66 36.76
C VAL A 154 -54.50 5.54 35.26
N LYS A 155 -55.45 5.90 34.39
CA LYS A 155 -55.22 5.90 32.94
C LYS A 155 -54.10 6.87 32.54
N LEU A 156 -54.08 8.07 33.12
CA LEU A 156 -53.03 9.05 32.89
C LEU A 156 -51.66 8.55 33.36
N LYS A 157 -51.58 7.89 34.52
CA LYS A 157 -50.36 7.22 35.02
C LYS A 157 -49.85 6.19 33.99
N GLU A 158 -50.73 5.32 33.51
CA GLU A 158 -50.38 4.30 32.51
C GLU A 158 -49.95 4.89 31.17
N ASP A 159 -50.63 5.94 30.69
CA ASP A 159 -50.32 6.59 29.43
C ASP A 159 -48.96 7.31 29.49
N ILE A 160 -48.65 7.97 30.62
CA ILE A 160 -47.35 8.61 30.84
C ILE A 160 -46.24 7.56 30.92
N LEU A 161 -46.44 6.46 31.65
CA LEU A 161 -45.44 5.39 31.75
C LEU A 161 -45.15 4.76 30.39
N LYS A 162 -46.18 4.48 29.57
CA LYS A 162 -46.01 3.97 28.20
C LYS A 162 -45.20 4.93 27.32
N GLU A 163 -45.41 6.24 27.47
CA GLU A 163 -44.67 7.23 26.69
C GLU A 163 -43.19 7.30 27.15
N VAL A 164 -42.91 7.18 28.44
CA VAL A 164 -41.55 7.07 28.98
C VAL A 164 -40.86 5.80 28.45
N GLU A 165 -41.52 4.65 28.51
CA GLU A 165 -40.99 3.40 27.96
C GLU A 165 -40.67 3.53 26.46
N LYS A 166 -41.59 4.13 25.68
CA LYS A 166 -41.42 4.32 24.24
C LYS A 166 -40.23 5.20 23.88
N HIS A 167 -39.95 6.24 24.68
CA HIS A 167 -38.89 7.20 24.40
C HIS A 167 -37.51 6.79 24.93
N TYR A 168 -37.45 6.02 26.02
CA TYR A 168 -36.19 5.76 26.74
C TYR A 168 -35.77 4.28 26.77
N LEU A 169 -36.68 3.31 26.54
CA LEU A 169 -36.32 1.87 26.48
C LEU A 169 -36.05 1.36 25.06
N LYS A 170 -36.24 2.20 24.03
CA LYS A 170 -36.03 1.77 22.64
C LYS A 170 -34.53 1.66 22.36
N ARG A 171 -33.97 0.51 22.72
CA ARG A 171 -32.62 0.06 22.36
C ARG A 171 -32.40 0.36 20.87
N PRO A 172 -31.36 1.12 20.47
CA PRO A 172 -31.08 1.30 19.06
C PRO A 172 -30.84 -0.08 18.46
N SER A 173 -31.73 -0.51 17.56
CA SER A 173 -31.56 -1.73 16.77
C SER A 173 -30.14 -1.70 16.19
N PRO A 174 -29.38 -2.81 16.24
CA PRO A 174 -28.15 -2.91 15.48
C PRO A 174 -28.54 -2.62 14.03
N GLN A 175 -28.02 -1.52 13.47
CA GLN A 175 -28.12 -1.30 12.04
C GLN A 175 -27.41 -2.50 11.40
N ARG A 176 -28.16 -3.23 10.56
CA ARG A 176 -27.63 -4.32 9.74
C ARG A 176 -26.28 -3.91 9.17
N GLU A 177 -25.28 -4.75 9.41
CA GLU A 177 -24.06 -4.80 8.63
C GLU A 177 -24.41 -4.63 7.14
N THR A 178 -24.12 -3.46 6.59
CA THR A 178 -23.93 -3.35 5.14
C THR A 178 -22.58 -3.98 4.85
N THR A 179 -22.58 -5.30 4.73
CA THR A 179 -21.49 -6.06 4.12
C THR A 179 -21.27 -5.47 2.72
N PRO A 180 -20.07 -4.98 2.37
CA PRO A 180 -19.77 -4.65 0.99
C PRO A 180 -19.76 -5.96 0.20
N LYS A 181 -20.64 -6.05 -0.80
CA LYS A 181 -20.55 -7.10 -1.82
C LYS A 181 -19.29 -6.84 -2.64
N ASN A 182 -18.32 -7.74 -2.51
CA ASN A 182 -17.33 -7.98 -3.56
C ASN A 182 -17.98 -8.77 -4.70
#